data_AF-A0A519Q632-F1
#
_entry.id   AF-A0A519Q632-F1
#
_cell.length_a   1.000
_cell.length_b   1.000
_cell.length_c   1.000
_cell.angle_alpha   90.00
_cell.angle_beta   90.00
_cell.angle_gamma   90.00
#
_symmetry.space_group_name_H-M   'P 1'
#
loop_
_entity.id
_entity.type
_entity.pdbx_description
1 polymer ?
#
loop_
_entity_poly.entity_id
_entity_poly.type
_entity_poly.pdbx_seq_one_letter_code
_entity_poly.pdbx_strand_id
1 'polypeptide(L)'
;VVAELEARACAQSGVALKVRHNAVLGYFLETSAKAAEPLMAAGPDSPFIHRQTLANQVRFTTVELSELDAKIGQAGQRALAIELETFEGWRAAIQVQAQPLQAMAEALADLDTHAALAEWAEEVQAVRPVVDDGLEFHIEGGRHPVVEAAVKRQGQPYTPNDARLDGLGADGARLALVTGPNMAGKSTYLRQNALLVVLAQAGAFVPARAMRLGAVDRLFSRVGAGDDLARGRSTFMTEMVETAAILTQATDRSFVVLDEIGRGTATYDGLAIAWAVAEALHETNRTRTLFATHYHELARLEERLDHVCNLSMAAKEWNGDLVFLHEARPGAADRSYGVQVAKLAGVPPAVVARARSVLERLESEKTAQARLDDLPLFAGMEAPAMVVGPSAVETALAGIEPDDLTPREALEALYRLKGIK
;
A
#
# COMPACT_ATOMS: atom_id res chain seq x y z
N VAL A 1 -64.21 -11.02 11.35
CA VAL A 1 -64.83 -10.24 10.24
C VAL A 1 -64.83 -11.00 8.92
N VAL A 2 -63.69 -11.23 8.24
CA VAL A 2 -63.67 -11.89 6.92
C VAL A 2 -64.24 -13.32 6.96
N ALA A 3 -63.82 -14.15 7.93
CA ALA A 3 -64.33 -15.52 8.09
C ALA A 3 -65.84 -15.58 8.42
N GLU A 4 -66.36 -14.54 9.09
CA GLU A 4 -67.78 -14.43 9.43
C GLU A 4 -68.61 -13.98 8.23
N LEU A 5 -68.05 -13.12 7.38
CA LEU A 5 -68.65 -12.73 6.10
C LEU A 5 -68.68 -13.91 5.13
N GLU A 6 -67.63 -14.74 5.09
CA GLU A 6 -67.62 -16.01 4.34
C GLU A 6 -68.74 -16.95 4.79
N ALA A 7 -68.85 -17.18 6.10
CA ALA A 7 -69.89 -18.06 6.66
C ALA A 7 -71.31 -17.56 6.35
N ARG A 8 -71.56 -16.25 6.47
CA ARG A 8 -72.85 -15.63 6.11
C ARG A 8 -73.15 -15.72 4.61
N ALA A 9 -72.15 -15.46 3.77
CA ALA A 9 -72.28 -15.57 2.31
C ALA A 9 -72.63 -17.01 1.89
N CYS A 10 -72.00 -18.03 2.49
CA CYS A 10 -72.34 -19.43 2.28
C CYS A 10 -73.78 -19.75 2.71
N ALA A 11 -74.20 -19.28 3.89
CA ALA A 11 -75.55 -19.50 4.41
C ALA A 11 -76.64 -18.83 3.57
N GLN A 12 -76.40 -17.62 3.06
CA GLN A 12 -77.35 -16.86 2.24
C GLN A 12 -77.45 -17.36 0.81
N SER A 13 -76.34 -17.80 0.22
CA SER A 13 -76.32 -18.31 -1.16
C SER A 13 -76.74 -19.77 -1.28
N GLY A 14 -76.61 -20.56 -0.19
CA GLY A 14 -76.71 -22.02 -0.25
C GLY A 14 -75.55 -22.68 -1.02
N VAL A 15 -74.51 -21.92 -1.36
CA VAL A 15 -73.35 -22.36 -2.14
C VAL A 15 -72.09 -22.25 -1.29
N ALA A 16 -71.17 -23.21 -1.43
CA ALA A 16 -69.85 -23.09 -0.82
C ALA A 16 -69.03 -21.99 -1.51
N LEU A 17 -68.93 -20.83 -0.86
CA LEU A 17 -68.13 -19.69 -1.27
C LEU A 17 -66.87 -19.62 -0.40
N LYS A 18 -65.74 -19.17 -0.98
CA LYS A 18 -64.51 -18.88 -0.24
C LYS A 18 -64.08 -17.44 -0.48
N VAL A 19 -63.76 -16.70 0.58
CA VAL A 19 -63.18 -15.38 0.45
C VAL A 19 -61.70 -15.51 0.13
N ARG A 20 -61.27 -14.88 -0.96
CA ARG A 20 -59.88 -14.80 -1.40
C ARG A 20 -59.51 -13.34 -1.63
N HIS A 21 -58.22 -13.03 -1.57
CA HIS A 21 -57.69 -11.70 -1.86
C HIS A 21 -56.68 -11.79 -3.00
N ASN A 22 -56.71 -10.82 -3.92
CA ASN A 22 -55.62 -10.61 -4.86
C ASN A 22 -55.35 -9.11 -5.04
N ALA A 23 -54.16 -8.77 -5.52
CA ALA A 23 -53.71 -7.37 -5.61
C ALA A 23 -54.50 -6.49 -6.62
N VAL A 24 -55.25 -7.09 -7.55
CA VAL A 24 -55.97 -6.37 -8.62
C VAL A 24 -57.47 -6.23 -8.32
N LEU A 25 -58.08 -7.24 -7.71
CA LEU A 25 -59.52 -7.34 -7.44
C LEU A 25 -59.88 -7.09 -5.97
N GLY A 26 -58.88 -7.02 -5.08
CA GLY A 26 -59.12 -6.96 -3.64
C GLY A 26 -59.66 -8.28 -3.10
N TYR A 27 -60.48 -8.21 -2.05
CA TYR A 27 -61.24 -9.35 -1.53
C TYR A 27 -62.44 -9.69 -2.42
N PHE A 28 -62.60 -10.97 -2.74
CA PHE A 28 -63.70 -11.50 -3.55
C PHE A 28 -64.14 -12.88 -3.03
N LEU A 29 -65.37 -13.27 -3.35
CA LEU A 29 -65.92 -14.60 -3.12
C LEU A 29 -65.67 -15.47 -4.35
N GLU A 30 -65.17 -16.68 -4.17
CA GLU A 30 -64.89 -17.62 -5.26
C GLU A 30 -65.62 -18.95 -5.02
N THR A 31 -66.20 -19.49 -6.08
CA THR A 31 -66.77 -20.85 -6.10
C THR A 31 -66.56 -21.53 -7.45
N SER A 32 -66.89 -22.81 -7.56
CA SER A 32 -66.75 -23.56 -8.82
C SER A 32 -67.78 -23.11 -9.85
N ALA A 33 -67.45 -23.23 -11.14
CA ALA A 33 -68.36 -22.81 -12.22
C ALA A 33 -69.76 -23.45 -12.13
N LYS A 34 -69.82 -24.76 -11.80
CA LYS A 34 -71.08 -25.49 -11.62
C LYS A 34 -71.91 -24.96 -10.44
N ALA A 35 -71.25 -24.60 -9.34
CA ALA A 35 -71.93 -24.08 -8.15
C ALA A 35 -72.35 -22.61 -8.29
N ALA A 36 -71.79 -21.88 -9.27
CA ALA A 36 -72.08 -20.49 -9.54
C ALA A 36 -73.35 -20.27 -10.38
N GLU A 37 -73.86 -21.29 -11.10
CA GLU A 37 -75.01 -21.18 -12.01
C GLU A 37 -76.25 -20.55 -11.35
N PRO A 38 -76.68 -20.94 -10.12
CA PRO A 38 -77.84 -20.33 -9.47
C PRO A 38 -77.62 -18.86 -9.10
N LEU A 39 -76.39 -18.49 -8.77
CA LEU A 39 -76.01 -17.12 -8.41
C LEU A 39 -75.91 -16.20 -9.62
N MET A 40 -75.57 -16.75 -10.79
CA MET A 40 -75.55 -16.01 -12.07
C MET A 40 -76.94 -15.85 -12.69
N ALA A 41 -77.84 -16.82 -12.45
CA ALA A 41 -79.23 -16.76 -12.89
C ALA A 41 -80.12 -15.88 -12.00
N ALA A 42 -79.64 -15.53 -10.80
CA ALA A 42 -80.31 -14.61 -9.91
C ALA A 42 -80.36 -13.21 -10.56
N GLY A 43 -81.54 -12.58 -10.52
CA GLY A 43 -81.78 -11.28 -11.14
C GLY A 43 -81.01 -10.11 -10.50
N PRO A 44 -81.27 -8.87 -10.95
CA PRO A 44 -80.56 -7.67 -10.49
C PRO A 44 -80.63 -7.42 -8.97
N ASP A 45 -81.60 -8.02 -8.28
CA ASP A 45 -81.80 -7.88 -6.83
C ASP A 45 -80.92 -8.82 -5.99
N SER A 46 -80.07 -9.64 -6.63
CA SER A 46 -79.14 -10.54 -5.93
C SER A 46 -78.05 -9.74 -5.19
N PRO A 47 -77.73 -10.08 -3.92
CA PRO A 47 -76.63 -9.45 -3.20
C PRO A 47 -75.24 -9.86 -3.75
N PHE A 48 -75.17 -10.88 -4.61
CA PHE A 48 -73.94 -11.39 -5.22
C PHE A 48 -73.73 -10.80 -6.61
N ILE A 49 -72.75 -9.90 -6.71
CA ILE A 49 -72.39 -9.20 -7.95
C ILE A 49 -71.26 -9.94 -8.63
N HIS A 50 -71.48 -10.41 -9.86
CA HIS A 50 -70.45 -11.07 -10.66
C HIS A 50 -69.27 -10.11 -10.95
N ARG A 51 -68.04 -10.60 -10.74
CA ARG A 51 -66.80 -9.83 -10.97
C ARG A 51 -65.96 -10.42 -12.10
N GLN A 52 -65.81 -11.74 -12.16
CA GLN A 52 -64.94 -12.40 -13.13
C GLN A 52 -65.31 -13.87 -13.29
N THR A 53 -65.26 -14.39 -14.51
CA THR A 53 -65.31 -15.83 -14.80
C THR A 53 -63.93 -16.33 -15.21
N LEU A 54 -63.49 -17.42 -14.60
CA LEU A 54 -62.28 -18.18 -14.93
C LEU A 54 -62.67 -19.57 -15.44
N ALA A 55 -61.71 -20.32 -15.98
CA ALA A 55 -61.94 -21.61 -16.60
C ALA A 55 -62.74 -22.61 -15.72
N ASN A 56 -62.46 -22.64 -14.40
CA ASN A 56 -63.12 -23.58 -13.47
C ASN A 56 -63.83 -22.89 -12.28
N GLN A 57 -63.78 -21.57 -12.22
CA GLN A 57 -64.18 -20.80 -11.05
C GLN A 57 -64.87 -19.51 -11.44
N VAL A 58 -65.81 -19.06 -10.62
CA VAL A 58 -66.50 -17.79 -10.80
C VAL A 58 -66.31 -16.96 -9.54
N ARG A 59 -66.00 -15.67 -9.74
CA ARG A 59 -65.75 -14.70 -8.68
C ARG A 59 -66.90 -13.72 -8.58
N PHE A 60 -67.34 -13.50 -7.35
CA PHE A 60 -68.41 -12.59 -6.97
C PHE A 60 -67.90 -11.59 -5.93
N THR A 61 -68.58 -10.48 -5.79
CA THR A 61 -68.47 -9.60 -4.63
C THR A 61 -69.86 -9.33 -4.05
N THR A 62 -69.91 -8.75 -2.87
CA THR A 62 -71.12 -8.15 -2.31
C THR A 62 -70.84 -6.69 -1.98
N VAL A 63 -71.88 -5.89 -1.74
CA VAL A 63 -71.71 -4.51 -1.27
C VAL A 63 -70.91 -4.49 0.05
N GLU A 64 -71.29 -5.35 1.00
CA GLU A 64 -70.61 -5.50 2.29
C GLU A 64 -69.13 -5.91 2.15
N LEU A 65 -68.81 -6.85 1.24
CA LEU A 65 -67.42 -7.27 1.01
C LEU A 65 -66.60 -6.18 0.34
N SER A 66 -67.18 -5.43 -0.60
CA SER A 66 -66.51 -4.31 -1.27
C SER A 66 -66.24 -3.15 -0.30
N GLU A 67 -67.18 -2.86 0.62
CA GLU A 67 -66.95 -1.87 1.68
C GLU A 67 -65.87 -2.32 2.67
N LEU A 68 -65.84 -3.60 3.03
CA LEU A 68 -64.81 -4.15 3.90
C LEU A 68 -63.42 -4.10 3.23
N ASP A 69 -63.33 -4.46 1.96
CA ASP A 69 -62.10 -4.37 1.16
C ASP A 69 -61.57 -2.93 1.13
N ALA A 70 -62.43 -1.95 0.85
CA ALA A 70 -62.08 -0.53 0.88
C ALA A 70 -61.60 -0.06 2.26
N LYS A 71 -62.28 -0.48 3.35
CA LYS A 71 -61.87 -0.18 4.73
C LYS A 71 -60.52 -0.79 5.07
N ILE A 72 -60.27 -2.04 4.68
CA ILE A 72 -58.97 -2.72 4.89
C ILE A 72 -57.87 -2.02 4.09
N GLY A 73 -58.12 -1.70 2.82
CA GLY A 73 -57.17 -0.97 1.97
C GLY A 73 -56.82 0.41 2.55
N GLN A 74 -57.81 1.18 2.97
CA GLN A 74 -57.61 2.49 3.61
C GLN A 74 -56.87 2.36 4.95
N ALA A 75 -57.18 1.35 5.76
CA ALA A 75 -56.46 1.09 7.00
C ALA A 75 -54.99 0.72 6.74
N GLY A 76 -54.71 -0.08 5.71
CA GLY A 76 -53.35 -0.44 5.30
C GLY A 76 -52.55 0.77 4.82
N GLN A 77 -53.14 1.62 3.98
CA GLN A 77 -52.50 2.87 3.54
C GLN A 77 -52.23 3.81 4.71
N ARG A 78 -53.18 3.93 5.65
CA ARG A 78 -53.01 4.75 6.85
C ARG A 78 -51.94 4.20 7.78
N ALA A 79 -51.86 2.88 7.96
CA ALA A 79 -50.82 2.24 8.75
C ALA A 79 -49.43 2.51 8.16
N LEU A 80 -49.27 2.33 6.84
CA LEU A 80 -48.01 2.62 6.15
C LEU A 80 -47.62 4.10 6.24
N ALA A 81 -48.59 5.01 6.11
CA ALA A 81 -48.34 6.45 6.26
C ALA A 81 -47.81 6.78 7.67
N ILE A 82 -48.41 6.20 8.72
CA ILE A 82 -47.96 6.35 10.11
C ILE A 82 -46.54 5.76 10.29
N GLU A 83 -46.25 4.59 9.70
CA GLU A 83 -44.92 3.98 9.77
C GLU A 83 -43.85 4.86 9.13
N LEU A 84 -44.11 5.38 7.91
CA LEU A 84 -43.18 6.24 7.20
C LEU A 84 -42.95 7.56 7.94
N GLU A 85 -44.02 8.18 8.45
CA GLU A 85 -43.91 9.39 9.27
C GLU A 85 -43.07 9.14 10.53
N THR A 86 -43.28 8.01 11.20
CA THR A 86 -42.51 7.61 12.38
C THR A 86 -41.03 7.39 12.04
N PHE A 87 -40.75 6.69 10.94
CA PHE A 87 -39.40 6.43 10.47
C PHE A 87 -38.65 7.72 10.09
N GLU A 88 -39.29 8.64 9.37
CA GLU A 88 -38.71 9.96 9.08
C GLU A 88 -38.48 10.77 10.35
N GLY A 89 -39.38 10.65 11.35
CA GLY A 89 -39.17 11.21 12.68
C GLY A 89 -37.90 10.68 13.36
N TRP A 90 -37.63 9.37 13.29
CA TRP A 90 -36.39 8.78 13.80
C TRP A 90 -35.16 9.25 13.03
N ARG A 91 -35.23 9.34 11.70
CA ARG A 91 -34.13 9.84 10.87
C ARG A 91 -33.76 11.27 11.25
N ALA A 92 -34.75 12.16 11.38
CA ALA A 92 -34.54 13.54 11.79
C ALA A 92 -33.93 13.62 13.20
N ALA A 93 -34.42 12.80 14.15
CA ALA A 93 -33.89 12.75 15.51
C ALA A 93 -32.41 12.30 15.54
N ILE A 94 -32.04 11.28 14.75
CA ILE A 94 -30.65 10.82 14.62
C ILE A 94 -29.78 11.88 13.94
N GLN A 95 -30.30 12.57 12.92
CA GLN A 95 -29.57 13.60 12.19
C GLN A 95 -29.15 14.78 13.08
N VAL A 96 -29.98 15.15 14.07
CA VAL A 96 -29.60 16.14 15.10
C VAL A 96 -28.40 15.68 15.94
N GLN A 97 -28.21 14.36 16.08
CA GLN A 97 -27.11 13.75 16.82
C GLN A 97 -25.92 13.37 15.92
N ALA A 98 -25.90 13.79 14.65
CA ALA A 98 -24.86 13.38 13.70
C ALA A 98 -23.44 13.69 14.19
N GLN A 99 -23.20 14.90 14.72
CA GLN A 99 -21.89 15.30 15.22
C GLN A 99 -21.43 14.47 16.44
N PRO A 100 -22.23 14.32 17.51
CA PRO A 100 -21.88 13.41 18.62
C PRO A 100 -21.61 11.97 18.16
N LEU A 101 -22.39 11.44 17.21
CA LEU A 101 -22.19 10.09 16.69
C LEU A 101 -20.89 9.95 15.89
N GLN A 102 -20.53 10.96 15.09
CA GLN A 102 -19.25 11.00 14.38
C GLN A 102 -18.07 11.07 15.34
N ALA A 103 -18.12 11.95 16.34
CA ALA A 103 -17.07 12.05 17.37
C ALA A 103 -16.91 10.74 18.16
N MET A 104 -18.02 10.06 18.47
CA MET A 104 -17.98 8.73 19.10
C MET A 104 -17.33 7.69 18.17
N ALA A 105 -17.66 7.69 16.88
CA ALA A 105 -17.07 6.76 15.91
C ALA A 105 -15.55 6.99 15.76
N GLU A 106 -15.11 8.25 15.69
CA GLU A 106 -13.68 8.61 15.66
C GLU A 106 -12.96 8.14 16.94
N ALA A 107 -13.53 8.39 18.12
CA ALA A 107 -12.95 7.94 19.37
C ALA A 107 -12.86 6.41 19.48
N LEU A 108 -13.85 5.67 18.96
CA LEU A 108 -13.81 4.22 18.90
C LEU A 108 -12.76 3.72 17.90
N ALA A 109 -12.60 4.37 16.75
CA ALA A 109 -11.58 4.04 15.76
C ALA A 109 -10.15 4.27 16.30
N ASP A 110 -9.94 5.36 17.04
CA ASP A 110 -8.69 5.62 17.73
C ASP A 110 -8.40 4.54 18.77
N LEU A 111 -9.39 4.19 19.60
CA LEU A 111 -9.24 3.14 20.61
C LEU A 111 -8.90 1.79 19.98
N ASP A 112 -9.62 1.40 18.92
CA ASP A 112 -9.40 0.16 18.17
C ASP A 112 -7.98 0.11 17.59
N THR A 113 -7.54 1.19 16.95
CA THR A 113 -6.20 1.28 16.35
C THR A 113 -5.09 1.15 17.40
N HIS A 114 -5.20 1.87 18.52
CA HIS A 114 -4.20 1.80 19.59
C HIS A 114 -4.20 0.44 20.31
N ALA A 115 -5.37 -0.17 20.51
CA ALA A 115 -5.49 -1.50 21.10
C ALA A 115 -4.86 -2.57 20.20
N ALA A 116 -5.14 -2.54 18.89
CA ALA A 116 -4.55 -3.45 17.92
C ALA A 116 -3.02 -3.30 17.82
N LEU A 117 -2.51 -2.06 17.87
CA LEU A 117 -1.06 -1.81 17.90
C LEU A 117 -0.41 -2.32 19.18
N ALA A 118 -1.08 -2.20 20.33
CA ALA A 118 -0.57 -2.71 21.60
C ALA A 118 -0.52 -4.26 21.62
N GLU A 119 -1.59 -4.92 21.16
CA GLU A 119 -1.63 -6.38 21.03
C GLU A 119 -0.52 -6.89 20.10
N TRP A 120 -0.38 -6.26 18.93
CA TRP A 120 0.67 -6.59 17.98
C TRP A 120 2.08 -6.37 18.56
N ALA A 121 2.27 -5.28 19.30
CA ALA A 121 3.55 -4.97 19.95
C ALA A 121 3.96 -6.05 20.96
N GLU A 122 3.01 -6.59 21.73
CA GLU A 122 3.26 -7.71 22.63
C GLU A 122 3.62 -8.99 21.86
N GLU A 123 2.88 -9.33 20.81
CA GLU A 123 3.11 -10.52 19.99
C GLU A 123 4.53 -10.55 19.40
N VAL A 124 4.98 -9.43 18.83
CA VAL A 124 6.29 -9.35 18.17
C VAL A 124 7.42 -8.92 19.10
N GLN A 125 7.12 -8.73 20.40
CA GLN A 125 8.08 -8.22 21.38
C GLN A 125 8.70 -6.89 20.92
N ALA A 126 7.85 -5.97 20.49
CA ALA A 126 8.23 -4.64 20.07
C ALA A 126 8.54 -3.75 21.28
N VAL A 127 9.37 -2.73 21.05
CA VAL A 127 9.77 -1.75 22.06
C VAL A 127 9.33 -0.36 21.66
N ARG A 128 9.11 0.50 22.65
CA ARG A 128 8.78 1.90 22.41
C ARG A 128 10.01 2.62 21.84
N PRO A 129 9.97 3.19 20.63
CA PRO A 129 11.09 3.96 20.11
C PRO A 129 11.21 5.32 20.82
N VAL A 130 12.41 5.86 20.89
CA VAL A 130 12.66 7.26 21.27
C VAL A 130 12.73 8.07 19.99
N VAL A 131 11.76 8.98 19.80
CA VAL A 131 11.74 9.90 18.65
C VAL A 131 12.07 11.32 19.14
N ASP A 132 13.05 11.97 18.52
CA ASP A 132 13.51 13.31 18.88
C ASP A 132 13.81 14.18 17.64
N ASP A 133 14.20 15.44 17.83
CA ASP A 133 14.50 16.38 16.73
C ASP A 133 15.93 16.26 16.18
N GLY A 134 16.70 15.27 16.64
CA GLY A 134 18.08 15.03 16.22
C GLY A 134 18.18 14.43 14.81
N LEU A 135 19.40 13.98 14.48
CA LEU A 135 19.73 13.32 13.21
C LEU A 135 20.28 11.90 13.42
N GLU A 136 20.08 11.33 14.61
CA GLU A 136 20.50 9.96 14.91
C GLU A 136 19.49 8.95 14.35
N PHE A 137 19.97 7.81 13.89
CA PHE A 137 19.19 6.63 13.61
C PHE A 137 19.93 5.45 14.20
N HIS A 138 19.41 4.90 15.30
CA HIS A 138 20.06 3.82 16.02
C HIS A 138 19.04 2.74 16.35
N ILE A 139 19.34 1.51 15.96
CA ILE A 139 18.55 0.32 16.19
C ILE A 139 19.45 -0.77 16.73
N GLU A 140 19.02 -1.41 17.80
CA GLU A 140 19.62 -2.63 18.33
C GLU A 140 18.68 -3.81 18.08
N GLY A 141 19.16 -4.84 17.38
CA GLY A 141 18.43 -6.07 17.11
C GLY A 141 17.12 -5.85 16.35
N GLY A 142 17.13 -4.97 15.34
CA GLY A 142 15.97 -4.70 14.50
C GLY A 142 15.56 -5.92 13.69
N ARG A 143 14.24 -6.08 13.51
CA ARG A 143 13.65 -7.20 12.78
C ARG A 143 12.64 -6.72 11.75
N HIS A 144 12.58 -7.36 10.60
CA HIS A 144 11.58 -7.06 9.58
C HIS A 144 10.25 -7.74 9.95
N PRO A 145 9.18 -7.01 10.31
CA PRO A 145 7.97 -7.60 10.91
C PRO A 145 7.28 -8.64 10.01
N VAL A 146 7.18 -8.35 8.71
CA VAL A 146 6.55 -9.27 7.74
C VAL A 146 7.40 -10.52 7.46
N VAL A 147 8.71 -10.34 7.24
CA VAL A 147 9.61 -11.47 6.92
C VAL A 147 9.82 -12.34 8.16
N GLU A 148 9.98 -11.74 9.35
CA GLU A 148 10.08 -12.47 10.60
C GLU A 148 8.86 -13.37 10.83
N ALA A 149 7.65 -12.82 10.66
CA ALA A 149 6.41 -13.60 10.78
C ALA A 149 6.34 -14.75 9.76
N ALA A 150 6.74 -14.50 8.50
CA ALA A 150 6.73 -15.53 7.45
C ALA A 150 7.71 -16.68 7.74
N VAL A 151 8.93 -16.35 8.18
CA VAL A 151 9.99 -17.33 8.48
C VAL A 151 9.68 -18.10 9.76
N LYS A 152 9.13 -17.46 10.80
CA LYS A 152 8.64 -18.12 12.02
C LYS A 152 7.53 -19.14 11.73
N ARG A 153 6.59 -18.83 10.84
CA ARG A 153 5.54 -19.79 10.40
C ARG A 153 6.12 -21.03 9.72
N GLN A 154 7.29 -20.91 9.11
CA GLN A 154 8.02 -22.03 8.50
C GLN A 154 8.92 -22.78 9.51
N GLY A 155 8.89 -22.41 10.79
CA GLY A 155 9.72 -23.00 11.84
C GLY A 155 11.20 -22.60 11.75
N GLN A 156 11.51 -21.53 11.02
CA GLN A 156 12.87 -21.04 10.83
C GLN A 156 13.15 -19.82 11.74
N PRO A 157 14.41 -19.64 12.20
CA PRO A 157 14.79 -18.47 12.96
C PRO A 157 14.96 -17.23 12.05
N TYR A 158 14.78 -16.05 12.63
CA TYR A 158 15.09 -14.77 11.99
C TYR A 158 16.32 -14.14 12.67
N THR A 159 17.31 -13.67 11.90
CA THR A 159 18.50 -13.01 12.44
C THR A 159 18.23 -11.51 12.62
N PRO A 160 18.19 -10.99 13.87
CA PRO A 160 18.04 -9.55 14.11
C PRO A 160 19.33 -8.80 13.75
N ASN A 161 19.22 -7.55 13.31
CA ASN A 161 20.35 -6.74 12.87
C ASN A 161 20.34 -5.34 13.49
N ASP A 162 21.52 -4.89 13.90
CA ASP A 162 21.74 -3.53 14.36
C ASP A 162 21.85 -2.59 13.15
N ALA A 163 21.52 -1.32 13.35
CA ALA A 163 21.75 -0.27 12.38
C ALA A 163 22.08 1.04 13.10
N ARG A 164 23.13 1.74 12.65
CA ARG A 164 23.51 3.04 13.22
C ARG A 164 23.91 3.99 12.11
N LEU A 165 23.17 5.08 11.98
CA LEU A 165 23.48 6.21 11.12
C LEU A 165 23.34 7.51 11.91
N ASP A 166 24.12 8.52 11.54
CA ASP A 166 24.02 9.86 12.13
C ASP A 166 24.24 10.93 11.05
N GLY A 167 23.24 11.78 10.86
CA GLY A 167 23.32 12.90 9.92
C GLY A 167 24.32 14.00 10.34
N LEU A 168 24.84 14.00 11.56
CA LEU A 168 25.98 14.86 11.93
C LEU A 168 27.33 14.15 11.76
N GLY A 169 27.33 12.81 11.78
CA GLY A 169 28.55 12.02 11.73
C GLY A 169 29.30 11.92 13.07
N ALA A 170 28.70 12.39 14.17
CA ALA A 170 29.36 12.43 15.48
C ALA A 170 29.39 11.04 16.14
N ASP A 171 28.27 10.33 16.04
CA ASP A 171 28.05 9.07 16.75
C ASP A 171 27.92 7.86 15.80
N GLY A 172 27.80 8.09 14.50
CA GLY A 172 27.71 7.05 13.49
C GLY A 172 28.06 7.57 12.09
N ALA A 173 28.12 6.67 11.12
CA ALA A 173 28.29 7.08 9.73
C ALA A 173 27.01 7.76 9.21
N ARG A 174 27.16 8.75 8.34
CA ARG A 174 26.07 9.34 7.57
C ARG A 174 25.59 8.38 6.48
N LEU A 175 26.53 7.70 5.84
CA LEU A 175 26.28 6.77 4.73
C LEU A 175 26.90 5.42 5.06
N ALA A 176 26.09 4.36 5.02
CA ALA A 176 26.56 2.99 5.13
C ALA A 176 26.45 2.28 3.77
N LEU A 177 27.59 1.80 3.27
CA LEU A 177 27.67 0.97 2.07
C LEU A 177 27.44 -0.49 2.45
N VAL A 178 26.35 -1.09 1.98
CA VAL A 178 25.97 -2.46 2.29
C VAL A 178 26.36 -3.39 1.15
N THR A 179 27.39 -4.20 1.38
CA THR A 179 27.91 -5.18 0.42
C THR A 179 27.57 -6.60 0.84
N GLY A 180 27.77 -7.56 -0.06
CA GLY A 180 27.58 -8.98 0.22
C GLY A 180 26.88 -9.72 -0.93
N PRO A 181 26.87 -11.06 -0.88
CA PRO A 181 26.31 -11.85 -1.97
C PRO A 181 24.81 -11.62 -2.15
N ASN A 182 24.31 -11.97 -3.33
CA ASN A 182 22.87 -12.03 -3.57
C ASN A 182 22.24 -13.07 -2.65
N MET A 183 21.00 -12.84 -2.22
CA MET A 183 20.29 -13.64 -1.22
C MET A 183 20.82 -13.56 0.22
N ALA A 184 21.89 -12.80 0.49
CA ALA A 184 22.42 -12.61 1.85
C ALA A 184 21.55 -11.68 2.73
N GLY A 185 20.46 -11.12 2.20
CA GLY A 185 19.52 -10.29 2.96
C GLY A 185 19.72 -8.78 2.84
N LYS A 186 20.54 -8.27 1.91
CA LYS A 186 20.76 -6.81 1.72
C LYS A 186 19.45 -6.03 1.59
N SER A 187 18.61 -6.37 0.61
CA SER A 187 17.32 -5.69 0.38
C SER A 187 16.37 -5.83 1.57
N THR A 188 16.41 -6.95 2.29
CA THR A 188 15.62 -7.15 3.52
C THR A 188 16.09 -6.25 4.64
N TYR A 189 17.40 -6.11 4.84
CA TYR A 189 18.00 -5.19 5.82
C TYR A 189 17.65 -3.73 5.49
N LEU A 190 17.73 -3.34 4.22
CA LEU A 190 17.35 -2.00 3.76
C LEU A 190 15.85 -1.71 4.02
N ARG A 191 14.96 -2.60 3.57
CA ARG A 191 13.51 -2.47 3.77
C ARG A 191 13.11 -2.52 5.24
N GLN A 192 13.79 -3.34 6.05
CA GLN A 192 13.58 -3.39 7.49
C GLN A 192 13.75 -1.99 8.09
N ASN A 193 14.92 -1.38 7.87
CA ASN A 193 15.24 -0.08 8.45
C ASN A 193 14.25 1.01 8.00
N ALA A 194 13.87 1.01 6.72
CA ALA A 194 12.82 1.89 6.19
C ALA A 194 11.46 1.69 6.88
N LEU A 195 11.02 0.44 7.06
CA LEU A 195 9.75 0.13 7.75
C LEU A 195 9.78 0.52 9.22
N LEU A 196 10.90 0.34 9.91
CA LEU A 196 11.03 0.72 11.31
C LEU A 196 10.94 2.24 11.51
N VAL A 197 11.47 3.04 10.57
CA VAL A 197 11.24 4.50 10.54
C VAL A 197 9.75 4.83 10.44
N VAL A 198 9.03 4.20 9.50
CA VAL A 198 7.59 4.43 9.29
C VAL A 198 6.80 4.05 10.54
N LEU A 199 7.06 2.90 11.14
CA LEU A 199 6.37 2.45 12.36
C LEU A 199 6.59 3.43 13.52
N ALA A 200 7.83 3.84 13.75
CA ALA A 200 8.15 4.76 14.83
C ALA A 200 7.46 6.12 14.68
N GLN A 201 7.48 6.71 13.48
CA GLN A 201 6.82 8.00 13.23
C GLN A 201 5.30 7.91 13.08
N ALA A 202 4.74 6.72 12.82
CA ALA A 202 3.31 6.45 12.92
C ALA A 202 2.82 6.32 14.38
N GLY A 203 3.72 6.34 15.36
CA GLY A 203 3.39 6.17 16.78
C GLY A 203 3.31 4.71 17.24
N ALA A 204 3.71 3.76 16.40
CA ALA A 204 3.75 2.35 16.76
C ALA A 204 5.04 1.97 17.51
N PHE A 205 4.98 0.88 18.27
CA PHE A 205 6.16 0.21 18.80
C PHE A 205 6.90 -0.48 17.65
N VAL A 206 8.20 -0.72 17.82
CA VAL A 206 9.06 -1.27 16.77
C VAL A 206 9.66 -2.62 17.17
N PRO A 207 9.70 -3.63 16.28
CA PRO A 207 10.29 -4.94 16.58
C PRO A 207 11.82 -4.87 16.61
N ALA A 208 12.35 -4.33 17.71
CA ALA A 208 13.78 -4.21 18.01
C ALA A 208 14.01 -4.45 19.52
N ARG A 209 15.27 -4.49 19.96
CA ARG A 209 15.62 -4.41 21.39
C ARG A 209 15.64 -2.97 21.89
N ALA A 210 16.08 -2.04 21.03
CA ALA A 210 16.05 -0.61 21.28
C ALA A 210 16.00 0.14 19.94
N MET A 211 15.40 1.33 19.94
CA MET A 211 15.42 2.23 18.79
C MET A 211 15.41 3.69 19.22
N ARG A 212 16.28 4.49 18.61
CA ARG A 212 16.27 5.95 18.63
C ARG A 212 16.20 6.49 17.19
N LEU A 213 15.34 7.46 16.97
CA LEU A 213 15.09 8.05 15.67
C LEU A 213 14.96 9.57 15.79
N GLY A 214 15.93 10.29 15.25
CA GLY A 214 15.74 11.68 14.88
C GLY A 214 14.70 11.79 13.78
N ALA A 215 13.70 12.65 13.92
CA ALA A 215 12.56 12.74 13.01
C ALA A 215 13.02 12.85 11.54
N VAL A 216 12.41 12.02 10.69
CA VAL A 216 12.65 11.99 9.24
C VAL A 216 11.55 12.78 8.55
N ASP A 217 11.94 13.72 7.70
CA ASP A 217 11.00 14.51 6.92
C ASP A 217 10.49 13.75 5.68
N ARG A 218 11.39 13.00 5.03
CA ARG A 218 11.13 12.21 3.83
C ARG A 218 11.92 10.90 3.85
N LEU A 219 11.22 9.82 3.57
CA LEU A 219 11.81 8.50 3.35
C LEU A 219 11.88 8.23 1.84
N PHE A 220 13.09 8.18 1.31
CA PHE A 220 13.33 7.82 -0.09
C PHE A 220 13.76 6.37 -0.19
N SER A 221 13.19 5.65 -1.16
CA SER A 221 13.51 4.25 -1.38
C SER A 221 13.62 3.99 -2.88
N ARG A 222 14.80 3.56 -3.29
CA ARG A 222 15.05 2.91 -4.57
C ARG A 222 15.45 1.47 -4.28
N VAL A 223 14.45 0.62 -4.01
CA VAL A 223 14.65 -0.82 -3.88
C VAL A 223 13.95 -1.48 -5.04
N GLY A 224 14.71 -2.12 -5.93
CA GLY A 224 14.22 -2.67 -7.20
C GLY A 224 12.83 -3.32 -7.06
N ALA A 225 11.82 -2.68 -7.64
CA ALA A 225 10.50 -3.26 -7.86
C ALA A 225 10.53 -4.00 -9.20
N GLY A 226 9.82 -5.12 -9.30
CA GLY A 226 9.69 -5.87 -10.55
C GLY A 226 9.24 -4.97 -11.70
N ASP A 227 9.74 -5.29 -12.89
CA ASP A 227 9.66 -4.46 -14.09
C ASP A 227 8.26 -3.89 -14.36
N ASP A 228 8.16 -2.56 -14.43
CA ASP A 228 7.00 -1.90 -15.02
C ASP A 228 7.26 -1.64 -16.51
N LEU A 229 7.22 -2.72 -17.29
CA LEU A 229 7.39 -2.70 -18.75
C LEU A 229 6.25 -1.93 -19.48
N ALA A 230 5.20 -1.51 -18.76
CA ALA A 230 3.99 -0.94 -19.34
C ALA A 230 4.16 0.51 -19.85
N ARG A 231 5.24 1.22 -19.48
CA ARG A 231 5.43 2.65 -19.81
C ARG A 231 6.43 2.97 -20.93
N GLY A 232 7.00 1.96 -21.59
CA GLY A 232 7.90 2.18 -22.75
C GLY A 232 9.19 2.95 -22.45
N ARG A 233 9.58 3.11 -21.18
CA ARG A 233 10.86 3.68 -20.75
C ARG A 233 11.83 2.54 -20.43
N SER A 234 13.11 2.71 -20.79
CA SER A 234 14.17 1.80 -20.34
C SER A 234 14.18 1.72 -18.81
N THR A 235 14.37 0.52 -18.25
CA THR A 235 14.49 0.29 -16.81
C THR A 235 15.56 1.19 -16.18
N PHE A 236 16.66 1.40 -16.91
CA PHE A 236 17.73 2.31 -16.51
C PHE A 236 17.29 3.79 -16.50
N MET A 237 16.51 4.24 -17.47
CA MET A 237 16.03 5.64 -17.50
C MET A 237 15.08 5.92 -16.32
N THR A 238 14.19 4.98 -16.00
CA THR A 238 13.31 5.09 -14.83
C THR A 238 14.12 5.16 -13.54
N GLU A 239 15.15 4.32 -13.42
CA GLU A 239 16.10 4.35 -12.29
C GLU A 239 16.81 5.69 -12.16
N MET A 240 17.25 6.30 -13.27
CA MET A 240 17.90 7.62 -13.24
C MET A 240 16.93 8.75 -12.86
N VAL A 241 15.68 8.70 -13.32
CA VAL A 241 14.66 9.68 -12.94
C VAL A 241 14.33 9.58 -11.44
N GLU A 242 14.20 8.36 -10.92
CA GLU A 242 14.00 8.13 -9.48
C GLU A 242 15.19 8.64 -8.67
N THR A 243 16.41 8.33 -9.11
CA THR A 243 17.64 8.80 -8.45
C THR A 243 17.74 10.33 -8.46
N ALA A 244 17.44 10.96 -9.60
CA ALA A 244 17.43 12.42 -9.71
C ALA A 244 16.40 13.05 -8.76
N ALA A 245 15.21 12.46 -8.62
CA ALA A 245 14.18 12.93 -7.70
C ALA A 245 14.66 12.86 -6.24
N ILE A 246 15.34 11.77 -5.86
CA ILE A 246 15.94 11.62 -4.53
C ILE A 246 16.96 12.74 -4.29
N LEU A 247 17.94 12.89 -5.18
CA LEU A 247 19.00 13.90 -5.03
C LEU A 247 18.46 15.34 -4.98
N THR A 248 17.40 15.63 -5.72
CA THR A 248 16.83 16.99 -5.78
C THR A 248 15.96 17.31 -4.56
N GLN A 249 15.31 16.31 -3.97
CA GLN A 249 14.30 16.52 -2.94
C GLN A 249 14.77 16.12 -1.54
N ALA A 250 15.85 15.35 -1.40
CA ALA A 250 16.34 14.92 -0.10
C ALA A 250 17.01 16.08 0.66
N THR A 251 16.68 16.17 1.93
CA THR A 251 17.25 17.12 2.89
C THR A 251 18.20 16.40 3.84
N ASP A 252 18.89 17.15 4.70
CA ASP A 252 19.73 16.59 5.77
C ASP A 252 18.95 15.76 6.81
N ARG A 253 17.62 15.94 6.88
CA ARG A 253 16.72 15.16 7.72
C ARG A 253 16.18 13.91 7.03
N SER A 254 16.35 13.77 5.73
CA SER A 254 15.80 12.65 4.98
C SER A 254 16.54 11.34 5.27
N PHE A 255 15.80 10.24 5.15
CA PHE A 255 16.33 8.88 5.23
C PHE A 255 16.28 8.24 3.85
N VAL A 256 17.41 7.75 3.36
CA VAL A 256 17.54 7.27 1.97
C VAL A 256 17.98 5.81 1.97
N VAL A 257 17.27 5.01 1.19
CA VAL A 257 17.57 3.59 0.98
C VAL A 257 17.74 3.34 -0.51
N LEU A 258 18.95 2.95 -0.93
CA LEU A 258 19.28 2.65 -2.33
C LEU A 258 19.75 1.21 -2.48
N ASP A 259 19.21 0.48 -3.45
CA ASP A 259 19.57 -0.91 -3.74
C ASP A 259 20.01 -1.05 -5.21
N GLU A 260 21.29 -1.35 -5.39
CA GLU A 260 21.92 -1.75 -6.67
C GLU A 260 21.75 -0.76 -7.84
N ILE A 261 21.87 0.54 -7.58
CA ILE A 261 21.94 1.57 -8.64
C ILE A 261 23.11 1.31 -9.60
N GLY A 262 22.90 1.58 -10.89
CA GLY A 262 23.90 1.51 -11.96
C GLY A 262 23.92 0.17 -12.70
N ARG A 263 23.12 -0.82 -12.29
CA ARG A 263 23.21 -2.18 -12.88
C ARG A 263 22.72 -2.26 -14.34
N GLY A 264 21.84 -1.35 -14.77
CA GLY A 264 21.21 -1.39 -16.10
C GLY A 264 22.07 -0.89 -17.27
N THR A 265 23.34 -0.54 -17.04
CA THR A 265 24.25 0.06 -18.04
C THR A 265 25.63 -0.61 -18.05
N ALA A 266 26.56 -0.12 -18.88
CA ALA A 266 27.94 -0.57 -18.89
C ALA A 266 28.56 -0.48 -17.48
N THR A 267 29.36 -1.49 -17.10
CA THR A 267 29.82 -1.65 -15.71
C THR A 267 30.54 -0.42 -15.17
N TYR A 268 31.37 0.24 -15.99
CA TYR A 268 32.09 1.45 -15.57
C TYR A 268 31.19 2.68 -15.49
N ASP A 269 30.23 2.84 -16.40
CA ASP A 269 29.26 3.94 -16.35
C ASP A 269 28.36 3.82 -15.11
N GLY A 270 27.88 2.60 -14.84
CA GLY A 270 27.07 2.29 -13.67
C GLY A 270 27.81 2.53 -12.36
N LEU A 271 29.08 2.11 -12.30
CA LEU A 271 29.97 2.37 -11.17
C LEU A 271 30.18 3.88 -10.95
N ALA A 272 30.48 4.64 -12.01
CA ALA A 272 30.72 6.07 -11.94
C ALA A 272 29.48 6.83 -11.46
N ILE A 273 28.30 6.45 -11.95
CA ILE A 273 27.03 7.03 -11.50
C ILE A 273 26.76 6.69 -10.03
N ALA A 274 26.87 5.42 -9.64
CA ALA A 274 26.66 5.01 -8.26
C ALA A 274 27.61 5.72 -7.29
N TRP A 275 28.86 5.91 -7.70
CA TRP A 275 29.86 6.66 -6.94
C TRP A 275 29.45 8.14 -6.77
N ALA A 276 29.15 8.83 -7.86
CA ALA A 276 28.75 10.24 -7.83
C ALA A 276 27.45 10.46 -7.02
N VAL A 277 26.51 9.50 -7.07
CA VAL A 277 25.28 9.53 -6.26
C VAL A 277 25.60 9.37 -4.78
N ALA A 278 26.50 8.45 -4.42
CA ALA A 278 26.93 8.28 -3.03
C ALA A 278 27.60 9.55 -2.48
N GLU A 279 28.50 10.17 -3.27
CA GLU A 279 29.13 11.46 -2.94
C GLU A 279 28.08 12.57 -2.77
N ALA A 280 27.13 12.71 -3.69
CA ALA A 280 26.11 13.75 -3.61
C ALA A 280 25.19 13.58 -2.37
N LEU A 281 24.76 12.35 -2.06
CA LEU A 281 23.95 12.06 -0.88
C LEU A 281 24.66 12.36 0.43
N HIS A 282 25.99 12.17 0.43
CA HIS A 282 26.86 12.39 1.58
C HIS A 282 27.24 13.86 1.76
N GLU A 283 27.81 14.50 0.74
CA GLU A 283 28.37 15.86 0.80
C GLU A 283 27.29 16.94 0.67
N THR A 284 26.41 16.80 -0.33
CA THR A 284 25.42 17.82 -0.68
C THR A 284 24.15 17.66 0.13
N ASN A 285 23.48 16.51 0.04
CA ASN A 285 22.20 16.30 0.71
C ASN A 285 22.37 16.02 2.21
N ARG A 286 23.53 15.49 2.61
CA ARG A 286 23.86 15.21 4.02
C ARG A 286 22.88 14.23 4.68
N THR A 287 22.30 13.32 3.91
CA THR A 287 21.24 12.41 4.32
C THR A 287 21.74 11.20 5.11
N ARG A 288 20.88 10.64 5.98
CA ARG A 288 21.11 9.29 6.55
C ARG A 288 20.84 8.26 5.46
N THR A 289 21.88 7.58 4.97
CA THR A 289 21.79 6.71 3.80
C THR A 289 22.22 5.27 4.08
N LEU A 290 21.39 4.31 3.68
CA LEU A 290 21.76 2.90 3.48
C LEU A 290 21.85 2.64 1.97
N PHE A 291 23.05 2.34 1.48
CA PHE A 291 23.27 2.07 0.07
C PHE A 291 23.80 0.65 -0.14
N ALA A 292 22.91 -0.26 -0.53
CA ALA A 292 23.29 -1.60 -0.97
C ALA A 292 23.86 -1.58 -2.40
N THR A 293 25.03 -2.18 -2.57
CA THR A 293 25.72 -2.20 -3.87
C THR A 293 26.37 -3.55 -4.15
N HIS A 294 26.54 -3.83 -5.44
CA HIS A 294 27.32 -4.95 -5.95
C HIS A 294 28.71 -4.51 -6.45
N TYR A 295 28.97 -3.20 -6.47
CA TYR A 295 30.27 -2.64 -6.81
C TYR A 295 31.16 -2.64 -5.57
N HIS A 296 32.13 -3.54 -5.52
CA HIS A 296 33.09 -3.61 -4.42
C HIS A 296 34.01 -2.40 -4.39
N GLU A 297 34.20 -1.74 -5.54
CA GLU A 297 34.99 -0.53 -5.69
C GLU A 297 34.46 0.61 -4.83
N LEU A 298 33.13 0.71 -4.62
CA LEU A 298 32.52 1.74 -3.78
C LEU A 298 32.99 1.66 -2.33
N ALA A 299 33.43 0.50 -1.83
CA ALA A 299 33.91 0.35 -0.47
C ALA A 299 35.08 1.28 -0.13
N ARG A 300 35.84 1.73 -1.14
CA ARG A 300 36.93 2.71 -1.00
C ARG A 300 36.46 4.10 -0.58
N LEU A 301 35.16 4.39 -0.64
CA LEU A 301 34.60 5.65 -0.15
C LEU A 301 34.81 5.83 1.36
N GLU A 302 34.86 4.75 2.14
CA GLU A 302 35.18 4.79 3.58
C GLU A 302 36.59 5.35 3.86
N GLU A 303 37.53 5.18 2.92
CA GLU A 303 38.90 5.72 3.03
C GLU A 303 39.00 7.18 2.56
N ARG A 304 38.00 7.68 1.81
CA ARG A 304 38.04 8.98 1.14
C ARG A 304 37.11 10.03 1.74
N LEU A 305 35.98 9.60 2.30
CA LEU A 305 34.94 10.46 2.84
C LEU A 305 34.77 10.20 4.33
N ASP A 306 34.76 11.26 5.13
CA ASP A 306 34.47 11.16 6.56
C ASP A 306 33.03 10.67 6.77
N HIS A 307 32.75 9.96 7.86
CA HIS A 307 31.38 9.51 8.19
C HIS A 307 30.76 8.58 7.13
N VAL A 308 31.56 7.83 6.38
CA VAL A 308 31.12 6.67 5.61
C VAL A 308 31.54 5.42 6.35
N CYS A 309 30.71 4.37 6.34
CA CYS A 309 31.13 3.06 6.82
C CYS A 309 30.77 1.95 5.84
N ASN A 310 31.55 0.88 5.85
CA ASN A 310 31.22 -0.35 5.16
C ASN A 310 30.49 -1.33 6.08
N LEU A 311 29.42 -1.91 5.56
CA LEU A 311 28.72 -3.05 6.13
C LEU A 311 28.73 -4.21 5.13
N SER A 312 28.86 -5.43 5.62
CA SER A 312 28.79 -6.64 4.82
C SER A 312 27.78 -7.62 5.39
N MET A 313 26.94 -8.17 4.52
CA MET A 313 26.05 -9.28 4.89
C MET A 313 26.86 -10.57 4.96
N ALA A 314 27.00 -11.12 6.17
CA ALA A 314 27.87 -12.24 6.45
C ALA A 314 27.39 -13.53 5.77
N ALA A 315 28.33 -14.20 5.11
CA ALA A 315 28.17 -15.54 4.56
C ALA A 315 29.36 -16.40 4.97
N LYS A 316 29.13 -17.67 5.23
CA LYS A 316 30.16 -18.62 5.65
C LYS A 316 30.14 -19.85 4.77
N GLU A 317 31.32 -20.33 4.38
CA GLU A 317 31.45 -21.63 3.74
C GLU A 317 31.51 -22.73 4.82
N TRP A 318 30.67 -23.74 4.69
CA TRP A 318 30.61 -24.89 5.57
C TRP A 318 30.46 -26.17 4.75
N ASN A 319 31.38 -27.12 4.93
CA ASN A 319 31.41 -28.38 4.16
C ASN A 319 31.34 -28.21 2.63
N GLY A 320 31.89 -27.09 2.11
CA GLY A 320 31.87 -26.76 0.69
C GLY A 320 30.56 -26.14 0.19
N ASP A 321 29.60 -25.87 1.07
CA ASP A 321 28.35 -25.18 0.78
C ASP A 321 28.34 -23.78 1.41
N LEU A 322 27.66 -22.84 0.75
CA LEU A 322 27.56 -21.46 1.19
C LEU A 322 26.33 -21.30 2.09
N VAL A 323 26.55 -20.85 3.34
CA VAL A 323 25.50 -20.56 4.31
C VAL A 323 25.41 -19.05 4.52
N PHE A 324 24.23 -18.48 4.28
CA PHE A 324 23.96 -17.07 4.56
C PHE A 324 23.57 -16.92 6.03
N LEU A 325 24.27 -16.04 6.76
CA LEU A 325 23.98 -15.80 8.18
C LEU A 325 22.89 -14.73 8.37
N HIS A 326 22.61 -13.95 7.32
CA HIS A 326 21.69 -12.82 7.33
C HIS A 326 22.02 -11.76 8.40
N GLU A 327 23.30 -11.67 8.77
CA GLU A 327 23.83 -10.75 9.76
C GLU A 327 24.66 -9.67 9.06
N ALA A 328 24.35 -8.39 9.32
CA ALA A 328 25.11 -7.24 8.86
C ALA A 328 26.28 -7.00 9.83
N ARG A 329 27.51 -7.01 9.31
CA ARG A 329 28.73 -6.80 10.10
C ARG A 329 29.52 -5.60 9.57
N PRO A 330 30.24 -4.87 10.45
CA PRO A 330 31.18 -3.85 10.01
C PRO A 330 32.25 -4.40 9.06
N GLY A 331 32.67 -3.58 8.09
CA GLY A 331 33.68 -3.89 7.10
C GLY A 331 33.12 -4.27 5.73
N ALA A 332 33.95 -4.09 4.70
CA ALA A 332 33.63 -4.49 3.34
C ALA A 332 33.68 -6.02 3.18
N ALA A 333 32.92 -6.56 2.22
CA ALA A 333 32.98 -7.99 1.93
C ALA A 333 34.32 -8.39 1.30
N ASP A 334 35.02 -9.35 1.92
CA ASP A 334 36.36 -9.79 1.47
C ASP A 334 36.36 -10.56 0.13
N ARG A 335 35.22 -11.13 -0.29
CA ARG A 335 35.13 -12.02 -1.46
C ARG A 335 33.76 -11.96 -2.16
N SER A 336 33.75 -12.12 -3.47
CA SER A 336 32.53 -12.32 -4.25
C SER A 336 32.18 -13.82 -4.32
N TYR A 337 30.99 -14.20 -3.84
CA TYR A 337 30.56 -15.61 -3.78
C TYR A 337 29.75 -16.07 -5.01
N GLY A 338 29.85 -15.38 -6.15
CA GLY A 338 28.98 -15.61 -7.32
C GLY A 338 29.04 -17.05 -7.86
N VAL A 339 30.24 -17.63 -7.91
CA VAL A 339 30.44 -19.02 -8.39
C VAL A 339 29.87 -20.05 -7.40
N GLN A 340 29.94 -19.76 -6.10
CA GLN A 340 29.39 -20.59 -5.03
C GLN A 340 27.85 -20.51 -5.01
N VAL A 341 27.27 -19.34 -5.27
CA VAL A 341 25.81 -19.18 -5.45
C VAL A 341 25.33 -19.98 -6.66
N ALA A 342 26.08 -19.99 -7.77
CA ALA A 342 25.77 -20.83 -8.92
C ALA A 342 25.76 -22.33 -8.58
N LYS A 343 26.73 -22.79 -7.76
CA LYS A 343 26.74 -24.17 -7.25
C LYS A 343 25.47 -24.46 -6.43
N LEU A 344 25.08 -23.56 -5.51
CA LEU A 344 23.88 -23.70 -4.69
C LEU A 344 22.59 -23.77 -5.56
N ALA A 345 22.56 -23.02 -6.65
CA ALA A 345 21.45 -23.01 -7.62
C ALA A 345 21.37 -24.27 -8.50
N GLY A 346 22.30 -25.22 -8.34
CA GLY A 346 22.32 -26.48 -9.09
C GLY A 346 23.02 -26.41 -10.45
N VAL A 347 23.87 -25.39 -10.69
CA VAL A 347 24.68 -25.33 -11.92
C VAL A 347 25.63 -26.54 -11.98
N PRO A 348 25.76 -27.23 -13.14
CA PRO A 348 26.54 -28.46 -13.24
C PRO A 348 28.00 -28.32 -12.75
N PRO A 349 28.56 -29.31 -12.03
CA PRO A 349 29.90 -29.22 -11.43
C PRO A 349 31.02 -28.85 -12.42
N ALA A 350 30.94 -29.35 -13.66
CA ALA A 350 31.92 -29.03 -14.71
C ALA A 350 31.90 -27.54 -15.09
N VAL A 351 30.71 -26.91 -15.11
CA VAL A 351 30.56 -25.47 -15.40
C VAL A 351 31.07 -24.65 -14.21
N VAL A 352 30.74 -25.05 -12.99
CA VAL A 352 31.25 -24.40 -11.76
C VAL A 352 32.78 -24.46 -11.71
N ALA A 353 33.38 -25.62 -12.00
CA ALA A 353 34.84 -25.77 -12.06
C ALA A 353 35.48 -24.87 -13.12
N ARG A 354 34.86 -24.77 -14.31
CA ARG A 354 35.32 -23.86 -15.36
C ARG A 354 35.20 -22.39 -14.94
N ALA A 355 34.08 -22.00 -14.31
CA ALA A 355 33.87 -20.65 -13.83
C ALA A 355 34.92 -20.25 -12.77
N ARG A 356 35.29 -21.16 -11.86
CA ARG A 356 36.38 -20.93 -10.89
C ARG A 356 37.72 -20.69 -11.60
N SER A 357 38.08 -21.54 -12.56
CA SER A 357 39.32 -21.38 -13.34
C SER A 357 39.37 -20.06 -14.12
N VAL A 358 38.24 -19.59 -14.65
CA VAL A 358 38.16 -18.29 -15.34
C VAL A 358 38.29 -17.13 -14.35
N LEU A 359 37.63 -17.22 -13.19
CA LEU A 359 37.69 -16.20 -12.14
C LEU A 359 39.12 -16.03 -11.61
N GLU A 360 39.81 -17.13 -11.28
CA GLU A 360 41.21 -17.12 -10.83
C GLU A 360 42.12 -16.41 -11.85
N ARG A 361 41.90 -16.65 -13.15
CA ARG A 361 42.65 -15.97 -14.20
C ARG A 361 42.36 -14.46 -14.24
N LEU A 362 41.09 -14.07 -14.19
CA LEU A 362 40.70 -12.65 -14.20
C LEU A 362 41.20 -11.89 -12.96
N GLU A 363 41.20 -12.52 -11.78
CA GLU A 363 41.76 -11.94 -10.55
C GLU A 363 43.28 -11.77 -10.64
N SER A 364 43.98 -12.76 -11.24
CA SER A 364 45.42 -12.66 -11.47
C SER A 364 45.78 -11.55 -12.47
N GLU A 365 44.98 -11.37 -13.52
CA GLU A 365 45.14 -10.30 -14.53
C GLU A 365 44.81 -8.92 -13.95
N LYS A 366 43.74 -8.80 -13.14
CA LYS A 366 43.42 -7.57 -12.41
C LYS A 366 44.54 -7.17 -11.45
N THR A 367 45.16 -8.12 -10.77
CA THR A 367 46.29 -7.82 -9.86
C THR A 367 47.53 -7.34 -10.64
N ALA A 368 47.71 -7.80 -11.89
CA ALA A 368 48.78 -7.34 -12.78
C ALA A 368 48.49 -5.98 -13.46
N GLN A 369 47.22 -5.59 -13.59
CA GLN A 369 46.78 -4.30 -14.16
C GLN A 369 46.33 -3.27 -13.11
N ALA A 370 46.24 -3.63 -11.83
CA ALA A 370 45.80 -2.75 -10.76
C ALA A 370 46.94 -1.80 -10.32
N ARG A 371 47.23 -0.81 -11.16
CA ARG A 371 47.40 0.57 -10.69
C ARG A 371 46.14 1.33 -11.09
N LEU A 372 45.08 1.12 -10.30
CA LEU A 372 43.84 1.90 -10.41
C LEU A 372 44.04 3.36 -9.95
N ASP A 373 45.24 3.72 -9.48
CA ASP A 373 45.65 5.09 -9.18
C ASP A 373 45.85 5.96 -10.45
N ASP A 374 45.94 5.35 -11.65
CA ASP A 374 46.25 6.07 -12.90
C ASP A 374 45.04 6.26 -13.85
N LEU A 375 43.80 5.93 -13.44
CA LEU A 375 42.63 6.22 -14.26
C LEU A 375 42.18 7.68 -14.04
N PRO A 376 42.17 8.53 -15.09
CA PRO A 376 41.73 9.93 -15.01
C PRO A 376 40.22 10.08 -14.76
N LEU A 377 39.51 8.98 -14.54
CA LEU A 377 38.12 8.96 -14.08
C LEU A 377 37.97 9.36 -12.61
N PHE A 378 39.04 9.25 -11.80
CA PHE A 378 38.99 9.38 -10.34
C PHE A 378 39.89 10.49 -9.77
N ALA A 379 40.65 11.17 -10.63
CA ALA A 379 41.40 12.37 -10.27
C ALA A 379 40.41 13.54 -10.16
N GLY A 380 40.16 13.97 -8.91
CA GLY A 380 39.37 15.14 -8.50
C GLY A 380 38.59 15.83 -9.61
N MET A 381 37.38 15.37 -9.89
CA MET A 381 36.38 16.26 -10.49
C MET A 381 36.11 17.33 -9.45
N GLU A 382 36.64 18.54 -9.66
CA GLU A 382 36.04 19.73 -9.06
C GLU A 382 34.55 19.65 -9.40
N ALA A 383 33.72 19.51 -8.37
CA ALA A 383 32.28 19.48 -8.55
C ALA A 383 31.91 20.71 -9.39
N PRO A 384 31.36 20.56 -10.62
CA PRO A 384 30.77 21.70 -11.27
C PRO A 384 29.72 22.19 -10.29
N ALA A 385 29.89 23.42 -9.79
CA ALA A 385 28.95 24.03 -8.85
C ALA A 385 27.56 23.77 -9.40
N MET A 386 26.78 22.96 -8.68
CA MET A 386 25.41 22.67 -9.05
C MET A 386 24.73 24.04 -9.03
N VAL A 387 24.43 24.58 -10.21
CA VAL A 387 23.77 25.88 -10.32
C VAL A 387 22.36 25.65 -9.84
N VAL A 388 22.16 25.79 -8.52
CA VAL A 388 20.85 25.95 -7.89
C VAL A 388 20.39 27.38 -8.20
N GLY A 389 20.23 27.65 -9.50
CA GLY A 389 19.51 28.81 -9.99
C GLY A 389 18.07 28.39 -10.28
N PRO A 390 17.09 29.31 -10.17
CA PRO A 390 15.73 29.01 -10.61
C PRO A 390 15.77 28.53 -12.06
N SER A 391 15.10 27.43 -12.34
CA SER A 391 14.95 26.91 -13.70
C SER A 391 14.39 28.01 -14.62
N ALA A 392 14.63 27.88 -15.92
CA ALA A 392 14.08 28.81 -16.91
C ALA A 392 12.54 28.91 -16.81
N VAL A 393 11.88 27.84 -16.35
CA VAL A 393 10.44 27.79 -16.07
C VAL A 393 10.09 28.57 -14.81
N GLU A 394 10.81 28.39 -13.70
CA GLU A 394 10.57 29.12 -12.44
C GLU A 394 10.80 30.63 -12.61
N THR A 395 11.81 31.01 -13.38
CA THR A 395 12.09 32.42 -13.70
C THR A 395 10.97 33.02 -14.55
N ALA A 396 10.47 32.28 -15.55
CA ALA A 396 9.36 32.73 -16.38
C ALA A 396 8.03 32.78 -15.61
N LEU A 397 7.83 31.87 -14.65
CA LEU A 397 6.64 31.83 -13.79
C LEU A 397 6.60 33.01 -12.81
N ALA A 398 7.75 33.38 -12.23
CA ALA A 398 7.84 34.50 -11.29
C ALA A 398 7.47 35.86 -11.91
N GLY A 399 7.52 35.99 -13.24
CA GLY A 399 7.14 37.20 -13.97
C GLY A 399 5.67 37.23 -14.43
N ILE A 400 4.83 36.30 -13.98
CA ILE A 400 3.39 36.26 -14.31
C ILE A 400 2.58 36.80 -13.13
N GLU A 401 1.89 37.92 -13.31
CA GLU A 401 0.84 38.41 -12.39
C GLU A 401 -0.53 37.85 -12.83
N PRO A 402 -1.12 36.85 -12.15
CA PRO A 402 -2.37 36.22 -12.60
C PRO A 402 -3.57 37.15 -12.56
N ASP A 403 -3.56 38.13 -11.64
CA ASP A 403 -4.67 39.07 -11.43
C ASP A 403 -4.79 40.11 -12.56
N ASP A 404 -3.73 40.29 -13.36
CA ASP A 404 -3.67 41.25 -14.47
C ASP A 404 -3.87 40.59 -15.85
N LEU A 405 -4.12 39.27 -15.91
CA LEU A 405 -4.27 38.55 -17.16
C LEU A 405 -5.73 38.26 -17.52
N THR A 406 -6.06 38.43 -18.80
CA THR A 406 -7.31 37.88 -19.33
C THR A 406 -7.23 36.35 -19.42
N PRO A 407 -8.37 35.63 -19.43
CA PRO A 407 -8.39 34.17 -19.53
C PRO A 407 -7.63 33.61 -20.74
N ARG A 408 -7.58 34.36 -21.86
CA ARG A 408 -6.83 33.96 -23.06
C ARG A 408 -5.33 34.10 -22.85
N GLU A 409 -4.87 35.19 -22.23
CA GLU A 409 -3.46 35.43 -21.96
C GLU A 409 -2.92 34.47 -20.90
N ALA A 410 -3.72 34.12 -19.89
CA ALA A 410 -3.39 33.08 -18.94
C ALA A 410 -3.16 31.72 -19.63
N LEU A 411 -4.04 31.34 -20.57
CA LEU A 411 -3.88 30.11 -21.35
C LEU A 411 -2.62 30.14 -22.24
N GLU A 412 -2.34 31.27 -22.90
CA GLU A 412 -1.14 31.45 -23.71
C GLU A 412 0.14 31.41 -22.87
N ALA A 413 0.12 31.94 -21.64
CA ALA A 413 1.23 31.86 -20.71
C ALA A 413 1.53 30.40 -20.32
N LEU A 414 0.50 29.57 -20.10
CA LEU A 414 0.66 28.13 -19.84
C LEU A 414 1.29 27.39 -21.02
N TYR A 415 0.88 27.69 -22.26
CA TYR A 415 1.50 27.11 -23.45
C TYR A 415 2.95 27.55 -23.62
N ARG A 416 3.27 28.80 -23.27
CA ARG A 416 4.64 29.33 -23.29
C ARG A 416 5.52 28.61 -22.27
N LEU A 417 5.05 28.44 -21.03
CA LEU A 417 5.76 27.70 -19.99
C LEU A 417 6.02 26.24 -20.39
N LYS A 418 5.04 25.59 -21.03
CA LYS A 418 5.18 24.22 -21.55
C LYS A 418 6.21 24.09 -22.67
N GLY A 419 6.53 25.18 -23.37
CA GLY A 419 7.51 25.22 -24.46
C GLY A 419 8.97 25.45 -24.02
N ILE A 420 9.20 25.79 -22.75
CA ILE A 420 10.55 25.99 -22.19
C ILE A 420 11.15 24.61 -21.90
N LYS A 421 12.38 24.38 -22.40
CA LYS A 421 13.11 23.11 -22.25
C LYS A 421 13.92 23.05 -20.97
#